data_AF-A0A3B9WDQ6-F1
#
_entry.id   AF-A0A3B9WDQ6-F1
#
_cell.length_a   1.000
_cell.length_b   1.000
_cell.length_c   1.000
_cell.angle_alpha   90.00
_cell.angle_beta   90.00
_cell.angle_gamma   90.00
#
_symmetry.space_group_name_H-M   'P 1'
#
loop_
_entity.id
_entity.type
_entity.pdbx_description
1 polymer ?
#
loop_
_entity_poly.entity_id
_entity_poly.type
_entity_poly.pdbx_seq_one_letter_code
_entity_poly.pdbx_strand_id
1 'polypeptide(L)'
;MTQGIYISAMTPLSGKTLVALGLTDTMFKRTDALGFFRPVFDGTSPEEDSVLQLMKRTFDLPDSRCRGAVSLERCREILASGEHDDLDSAAMAVYSEMALECDVIVVDGTDLLAHNAVTAEFDLNARLANNMGCSVAAVIGAHESGRVKDVLNAIDVTRTELRQAGCDIYAVIVNRADPEQAEQIRREAKPGNHNLPAYVIPEIPAISNPTVAELVDAQGYGTDFNSASLDRDIKAVKVAAMTAGNFLDQMADGDLVITPGDRTDVVSATLASSLAPTLPVPAGMLLTGGFRPSGAVGSLLSAAPFPVLTTDQDTFSTAEAVGTTRDTLAGAHSRKIAAARGAWAEHVDSDELSGRLTLPRPVRRTPLRFLHELVESARADRKRIVLPEGDDPRILRAAELIHRRNFCDLTVLGDPETVRSLAQSEGIELDFDADGLDLVDFQHDDALREKYADEYVRLRSHKG
;
A
#
# COMPACT_ATOMS: atom_id res chain seq x y z
N MET A 1 13.94 16.13 10.96
CA MET A 1 13.45 15.91 9.58
C MET A 1 13.09 14.45 9.50
N THR A 2 11.83 14.15 9.22
CA THR A 2 11.33 12.78 9.08
C THR A 2 11.99 12.07 7.91
N GLN A 3 12.23 10.78 8.06
CA GLN A 3 12.82 9.94 7.04
C GLN A 3 11.79 8.98 6.47
N GLY A 4 11.51 9.10 5.18
CA GLY A 4 10.59 8.20 4.48
C GLY A 4 11.31 7.04 3.81
N ILE A 5 10.83 5.82 4.02
CA ILE A 5 11.24 4.64 3.24
C ILE A 5 10.04 4.13 2.46
N TYR A 6 10.10 4.23 1.14
CA TYR A 6 9.03 3.80 0.24
C TYR A 6 9.28 2.37 -0.24
N ILE A 7 8.36 1.46 0.02
CA ILE A 7 8.45 0.08 -0.43
C ILE A 7 7.71 -0.05 -1.76
N SER A 8 8.43 -0.44 -2.80
CA SER A 8 7.86 -0.58 -4.15
C SER A 8 8.10 -2.00 -4.66
N ALA A 9 7.03 -2.67 -5.08
CA ALA A 9 7.12 -3.93 -5.80
C ALA A 9 7.57 -3.65 -7.24
N MET A 10 8.59 -4.38 -7.69
CA MET A 10 9.12 -4.32 -9.06
C MET A 10 8.56 -5.44 -9.93
N THR A 11 7.94 -6.43 -9.31
CA THR A 11 7.25 -7.55 -9.97
C THR A 11 5.95 -7.84 -9.23
N PRO A 12 4.92 -8.34 -9.93
CA PRO A 12 3.70 -8.83 -9.29
C PRO A 12 3.99 -9.92 -8.25
N LEU A 13 3.14 -10.03 -7.24
CA LEU A 13 3.18 -11.09 -6.22
C LEU A 13 4.57 -11.27 -5.59
N SER A 14 5.32 -10.17 -5.44
CA SER A 14 6.67 -10.16 -4.89
C SER A 14 6.71 -10.39 -3.36
N GLY A 15 5.56 -10.49 -2.71
CA GLY A 15 5.46 -10.63 -1.26
C GLY A 15 5.85 -9.35 -0.50
N LYS A 16 5.53 -8.18 -1.08
CA LYS A 16 5.80 -6.85 -0.51
C LYS A 16 5.39 -6.71 0.96
N THR A 17 4.27 -7.32 1.36
CA THR A 17 3.79 -7.29 2.76
C THR A 17 4.78 -7.89 3.77
N LEU A 18 5.53 -8.95 3.39
CA LEU A 18 6.59 -9.50 4.25
C LEU A 18 7.69 -8.47 4.47
N VAL A 19 8.11 -7.81 3.39
CA VAL A 19 9.13 -6.75 3.44
C VAL A 19 8.64 -5.55 4.24
N ALA A 20 7.39 -5.14 4.07
CA ALA A 20 6.78 -4.08 4.85
C ALA A 20 6.74 -4.41 6.35
N LEU A 21 6.35 -5.63 6.70
CA LEU A 21 6.33 -6.08 8.09
C LEU A 21 7.74 -6.10 8.69
N GLY A 22 8.70 -6.69 7.98
CA GLY A 22 10.09 -6.79 8.43
C GLY A 22 10.77 -5.43 8.57
N LEU A 23 10.61 -4.55 7.57
CA LEU A 23 11.17 -3.20 7.62
C LEU A 23 10.55 -2.38 8.75
N THR A 24 9.23 -2.45 8.90
CA THR A 24 8.51 -1.77 10.00
C THR A 24 9.00 -2.30 11.35
N ASP A 25 9.21 -3.60 11.51
CA ASP A 25 9.78 -4.20 12.73
C ASP A 25 11.20 -3.71 13.03
N THR A 26 12.05 -3.61 12.00
CA THR A 26 13.40 -3.05 12.14
C THR A 26 13.36 -1.59 12.60
N MET A 27 12.46 -0.76 12.03
CA MET A 27 12.36 0.65 12.38
C MET A 27 11.69 0.87 13.74
N PHE A 28 10.67 0.07 14.07
CA PHE A 28 9.97 0.14 15.35
C PHE A 28 10.91 -0.09 16.54
N LYS A 29 11.91 -0.96 16.37
CA LYS A 29 12.92 -1.23 17.41
C LYS A 29 13.95 -0.10 17.60
N ARG A 30 14.02 0.88 16.69
CA ARG A 30 15.09 1.89 16.67
C ARG A 30 14.61 3.33 16.67
N THR A 31 13.31 3.54 16.60
CA THR A 31 12.71 4.86 16.44
C THR A 31 11.56 5.00 17.42
N ASP A 32 11.49 6.12 18.12
CA ASP A 32 10.44 6.40 19.10
C ASP A 32 9.10 6.77 18.43
N ALA A 33 9.16 7.44 17.28
CA ALA A 33 8.00 7.85 16.52
C ALA A 33 8.00 7.27 15.09
N LEU A 34 7.49 6.04 14.97
CA LEU A 34 7.30 5.36 13.68
C LEU A 34 5.89 5.63 13.12
N GLY A 35 5.83 5.94 11.82
CA GLY A 35 4.60 5.94 11.03
C GLY A 35 4.58 4.84 9.98
N PHE A 36 3.38 4.36 9.64
CA PHE A 36 3.11 3.48 8.51
C PHE A 36 2.06 4.12 7.60
N PHE A 37 2.36 4.24 6.31
CA PHE A 37 1.53 4.99 5.38
C PHE A 37 1.26 4.21 4.10
N ARG A 38 0.01 4.16 3.64
CA ARG A 38 -0.36 3.65 2.32
C ARG A 38 -0.91 4.80 1.47
N PRO A 39 -0.19 5.25 0.43
CA PRO A 39 -0.67 6.30 -0.47
C PRO A 39 -1.99 5.90 -1.13
N VAL A 40 -2.12 4.63 -1.49
CA VAL A 40 -3.35 4.03 -2.00
C VAL A 40 -3.69 2.82 -1.12
N PHE A 41 -4.90 2.81 -0.57
CA PHE A 41 -5.37 1.76 0.33
C PHE A 41 -6.52 0.96 -0.30
N ASP A 42 -6.69 -0.28 0.14
CA ASP A 42 -7.76 -1.18 -0.30
C ASP A 42 -9.07 -0.91 0.46
N GLY A 43 -10.21 -1.15 -0.19
CA GLY A 43 -11.53 -0.87 0.38
C GLY A 43 -11.97 0.59 0.20
N THR A 44 -13.06 0.95 0.89
CA THR A 44 -13.65 2.30 0.83
C THR A 44 -13.10 3.23 1.88
N SER A 45 -12.53 2.68 2.95
CA SER A 45 -11.94 3.41 4.07
C SER A 45 -10.63 2.75 4.55
N PRO A 46 -9.69 3.50 5.16
CA PRO A 46 -8.45 2.94 5.69
C PRO A 46 -8.65 1.81 6.73
N GLU A 47 -9.80 1.78 7.39
CA GLU A 47 -10.20 0.75 8.35
C GLU A 47 -10.43 -0.62 7.69
N GLU A 48 -10.78 -0.63 6.40
CA GLU A 48 -11.00 -1.84 5.60
C GLU A 48 -9.70 -2.38 4.97
N ASP A 49 -8.62 -1.58 4.93
CA ASP A 49 -7.35 -2.01 4.37
C ASP A 49 -6.65 -3.00 5.32
N SER A 50 -6.60 -4.25 4.88
CA SER A 50 -6.03 -5.36 5.64
C SER A 50 -4.55 -5.17 6.02
N VAL A 51 -3.75 -4.46 5.20
CA VAL A 51 -2.33 -4.20 5.52
C VAL A 51 -2.21 -3.11 6.57
N LEU A 52 -3.01 -2.04 6.48
CA LEU A 52 -3.08 -1.03 7.55
C LEU A 52 -3.49 -1.68 8.87
N GLN A 53 -4.54 -2.51 8.87
CA GLN A 53 -4.99 -3.20 10.09
C GLN A 53 -3.93 -4.16 10.64
N LEU A 54 -3.21 -4.87 9.76
CA LEU A 54 -2.09 -5.72 10.16
C LEU A 54 -1.00 -4.90 10.87
N MET A 55 -0.52 -3.81 10.26
CA MET A 55 0.56 -2.99 10.83
C MET A 55 0.13 -2.31 12.12
N LYS A 56 -1.08 -1.72 12.12
CA LYS A 56 -1.68 -1.07 13.29
C LYS A 56 -1.74 -2.00 14.49
N ARG A 57 -2.29 -3.20 14.31
CA ARG A 57 -2.39 -4.22 15.38
C ARG A 57 -1.03 -4.76 15.81
N THR A 58 -0.11 -4.97 14.86
CA THR A 58 1.17 -5.62 15.15
C THR A 58 2.14 -4.71 15.91
N PHE A 59 2.10 -3.41 15.63
CA PHE A 59 3.01 -2.41 16.20
C PHE A 59 2.31 -1.42 17.14
N ASP A 60 1.03 -1.64 17.45
CA ASP A 60 0.20 -0.78 18.30
C ASP A 60 0.26 0.71 17.90
N LEU A 61 0.17 0.96 16.58
CA LEU A 61 0.28 2.30 16.04
C LEU A 61 -1.04 3.08 16.23
N PRO A 62 -0.99 4.34 16.68
CA PRO A 62 -2.19 5.18 16.75
C PRO A 62 -2.66 5.59 15.35
N ASP A 63 -3.93 5.98 15.23
CA ASP A 63 -4.56 6.40 13.96
C ASP A 63 -3.83 7.56 13.28
N SER A 64 -3.22 8.46 14.06
CA SER A 64 -2.43 9.57 13.50
C SER A 64 -1.15 9.10 12.79
N ARG A 65 -0.64 7.91 13.12
CA ARG A 65 0.62 7.35 12.60
C ARG A 65 0.44 6.13 11.71
N CYS A 66 -0.78 5.62 11.52
CA CYS A 66 -1.08 4.54 10.59
C CYS A 66 -2.23 4.96 9.67
N ARG A 67 -1.91 5.51 8.49
CA ARG A 67 -2.90 6.20 7.63
C ARG A 67 -2.89 5.71 6.19
N GLY A 68 -4.04 5.86 5.54
CA GLY A 68 -4.21 5.80 4.09
C GLY A 68 -4.55 7.17 3.53
N ALA A 69 -4.21 7.46 2.27
CA ALA A 69 -4.60 8.72 1.63
C ALA A 69 -5.77 8.58 0.66
N VAL A 70 -5.66 7.74 -0.36
CA VAL A 70 -6.67 7.59 -1.42
C VAL A 70 -7.11 6.13 -1.54
N SER A 71 -8.41 5.87 -1.70
CA SER A 71 -8.88 4.51 -1.94
C SER A 71 -8.45 4.01 -3.32
N LEU A 72 -8.30 2.70 -3.49
CA LEU A 72 -7.94 2.09 -4.76
C LEU A 72 -8.95 2.42 -5.87
N GLU A 73 -10.25 2.46 -5.53
CA GLU A 73 -11.31 2.86 -6.46
C GLU A 73 -11.11 4.30 -6.94
N ARG A 74 -10.91 5.23 -6.01
CA ARG A 74 -10.67 6.64 -6.35
C ARG A 74 -9.37 6.83 -7.15
N CYS A 75 -8.32 6.09 -6.81
CA CYS A 75 -7.08 6.09 -7.56
C CYS A 75 -7.32 5.68 -9.03
N ARG A 76 -8.15 4.66 -9.28
CA ARG A 76 -8.50 4.22 -10.64
C ARG A 76 -9.28 5.28 -11.41
N GLU A 77 -10.21 5.98 -10.76
CA GLU A 77 -10.95 7.09 -11.37
C GLU A 77 -10.00 8.22 -11.81
N ILE A 78 -9.08 8.63 -10.92
CA ILE A 78 -8.11 9.70 -11.19
C ILE A 78 -7.17 9.31 -12.35
N LEU A 79 -6.69 8.06 -12.35
CA LEU A 79 -5.84 7.57 -13.44
C LEU A 79 -6.60 7.50 -14.77
N ALA A 80 -7.91 7.21 -14.75
CA ALA A 80 -8.73 7.18 -15.95
C ALA A 80 -9.04 8.59 -16.50
N SER A 81 -9.15 9.62 -15.65
CA SER A 81 -9.35 11.00 -16.08
C SER A 81 -8.06 11.70 -16.53
N GLY A 82 -6.90 11.15 -16.16
CA GLY A 82 -5.57 11.71 -16.46
C GLY A 82 -5.14 12.82 -15.50
N GLU A 83 -5.88 13.04 -14.42
CA GLU A 83 -5.65 14.10 -13.42
C GLU A 83 -4.66 13.64 -12.33
N HIS A 84 -3.45 13.25 -12.72
CA HIS A 84 -2.48 12.62 -11.80
C HIS A 84 -2.10 13.50 -10.60
N ASP A 85 -2.21 14.82 -10.73
CA ASP A 85 -1.82 15.79 -9.70
C ASP A 85 -2.70 15.71 -8.43
N ASP A 86 -3.96 15.27 -8.57
CA ASP A 86 -4.88 15.15 -7.44
C ASP A 86 -4.47 14.03 -6.48
N LEU A 87 -4.07 12.88 -7.03
CA LEU A 87 -3.57 11.74 -6.25
C LEU A 87 -2.29 12.12 -5.51
N ASP A 88 -1.35 12.73 -6.23
CA ASP A 88 -0.07 13.16 -5.67
C ASP A 88 -0.27 14.19 -4.54
N SER A 89 -1.19 15.14 -4.73
CA SER A 89 -1.51 16.17 -3.74
C SER A 89 -2.16 15.58 -2.49
N ALA A 90 -3.15 14.69 -2.65
CA ALA A 90 -3.82 14.03 -1.53
C ALA A 90 -2.84 13.17 -0.71
N ALA A 91 -1.99 12.39 -1.39
CA ALA A 91 -0.99 11.57 -0.72
C ALA A 91 0.08 12.41 -0.01
N MET A 92 0.52 13.52 -0.62
CA MET A 92 1.50 14.42 -0.02
C MET A 92 0.94 15.16 1.22
N ALA A 93 -0.33 15.53 1.21
CA ALA A 93 -0.97 16.18 2.35
C ALA A 93 -0.95 15.28 3.59
N VAL A 94 -1.43 14.04 3.46
CA VAL A 94 -1.42 13.07 4.57
C VAL A 94 0.00 12.75 5.03
N TYR A 95 0.93 12.53 4.10
CA TYR A 95 2.33 12.25 4.44
C TYR A 95 2.98 13.41 5.22
N SER A 96 2.71 14.66 4.80
CA SER A 96 3.26 15.85 5.47
C SER A 96 2.74 16.02 6.89
N GLU A 97 1.44 15.76 7.10
CA GLU A 97 0.84 15.77 8.44
C GLU A 97 1.50 14.71 9.34
N MET A 98 1.67 13.48 8.84
CA MET A 98 2.33 12.41 9.59
C MET A 98 3.80 12.77 9.91
N ALA A 99 4.49 13.45 9.00
CA ALA A 99 5.88 13.86 9.18
C ALA A 99 6.06 14.89 10.31
N LEU A 100 5.01 15.57 10.77
CA LEU A 100 5.09 16.44 11.93
C LEU A 100 5.26 15.66 13.25
N GLU A 101 4.79 14.40 13.29
CA GLU A 101 4.72 13.58 14.50
C GLU A 101 5.60 12.32 14.45
N CYS A 102 6.26 12.05 13.32
CA CYS A 102 7.07 10.86 13.07
C CYS A 102 8.53 11.20 12.76
N ASP A 103 9.45 10.40 13.27
CA ASP A 103 10.87 10.44 12.91
C ASP A 103 11.14 9.61 11.65
N VAL A 104 10.44 8.47 11.50
CA VAL A 104 10.52 7.59 10.34
C VAL A 104 9.12 7.23 9.88
N ILE A 105 8.87 7.25 8.58
CA ILE A 105 7.63 6.76 7.98
C ILE A 105 7.97 5.65 6.98
N VAL A 106 7.44 4.45 7.21
CA VAL A 106 7.45 3.37 6.22
C VAL A 106 6.23 3.57 5.32
N VAL A 107 6.48 3.86 4.05
CA VAL A 107 5.44 4.04 3.04
C VAL A 107 5.33 2.75 2.25
N ASP A 108 4.19 2.09 2.33
CA ASP A 108 3.91 0.90 1.55
C ASP A 108 3.22 1.29 0.24
N GLY A 109 3.95 1.17 -0.87
CA GLY A 109 3.51 1.64 -2.18
C GLY A 109 2.31 0.86 -2.72
N THR A 110 1.73 1.36 -3.81
CA THR A 110 0.54 0.75 -4.40
C THR A 110 0.90 -0.54 -5.15
N ASP A 111 0.01 -1.54 -5.08
CA ASP A 111 0.04 -2.76 -5.88
C ASP A 111 -1.21 -2.72 -6.79
N LEU A 112 -1.07 -2.19 -8.01
CA LEU A 112 -2.18 -2.02 -8.92
C LEU A 112 -2.39 -3.35 -9.66
N LEU A 113 -3.27 -4.20 -9.12
CA LEU A 113 -3.58 -5.56 -9.63
C LEU A 113 -4.09 -5.67 -11.09
N ALA A 114 -4.03 -4.61 -11.89
CA ALA A 114 -4.37 -4.68 -13.30
C ALA A 114 -3.16 -5.21 -14.10
N HIS A 115 -3.27 -6.43 -14.64
CA HIS A 115 -2.24 -7.12 -15.42
C HIS A 115 -1.65 -6.34 -16.61
N ASN A 116 -2.27 -5.22 -17.01
CA ASN A 116 -1.85 -4.34 -18.10
C ASN A 116 -1.22 -3.01 -17.64
N ALA A 117 -1.02 -2.80 -16.34
CA ALA A 117 -0.60 -1.51 -15.78
C ALA A 117 0.76 -1.51 -15.07
N VAL A 118 1.57 -2.58 -15.19
CA VAL A 118 2.87 -2.71 -14.48
C VAL A 118 3.78 -1.49 -14.67
N THR A 119 3.87 -0.95 -15.90
CA THR A 119 4.66 0.27 -16.16
C THR A 119 4.07 1.51 -15.50
N ALA A 120 2.74 1.65 -15.56
CA ALA A 120 2.05 2.78 -14.92
C ALA A 120 2.17 2.73 -13.39
N GLU A 121 2.16 1.53 -12.80
CA GLU A 121 2.39 1.31 -11.37
C GLU A 121 3.80 1.71 -10.96
N PHE A 122 4.82 1.30 -11.72
CA PHE A 122 6.19 1.70 -11.47
C PHE A 122 6.33 3.23 -11.52
N ASP A 123 5.82 3.88 -12.57
CA ASP A 123 5.89 5.34 -12.73
C ASP A 123 5.16 6.08 -11.61
N LEU A 124 4.00 5.55 -11.17
CA LEU A 124 3.25 6.08 -10.03
C LEU A 124 4.05 5.98 -8.73
N ASN A 125 4.53 4.79 -8.39
CA ASN A 125 5.28 4.54 -7.16
C ASN A 125 6.57 5.38 -7.12
N ALA A 126 7.32 5.46 -8.22
CA ALA A 126 8.52 6.28 -8.31
C ALA A 126 8.22 7.78 -8.14
N ARG A 127 7.14 8.27 -8.76
CA ARG A 127 6.73 9.68 -8.65
C ARG A 127 6.31 10.03 -7.22
N LEU A 128 5.48 9.20 -6.58
CA LEU A 128 5.06 9.39 -5.18
C LEU A 128 6.26 9.36 -4.23
N ALA A 129 7.17 8.39 -4.39
CA ALA A 129 8.39 8.31 -3.59
C ALA A 129 9.23 9.59 -3.71
N ASN A 130 9.42 10.10 -4.92
CA ASN A 130 10.16 11.34 -5.18
C ASN A 130 9.47 12.57 -4.57
N ASN A 131 8.15 12.69 -4.71
CA ASN A 131 7.38 13.81 -4.16
C ASN A 131 7.44 13.85 -2.63
N MET A 132 7.35 12.69 -1.97
CA MET A 132 7.49 12.58 -0.52
C MET A 132 8.95 12.66 -0.05
N GLY A 133 9.91 12.60 -0.98
CA GLY A 133 11.34 12.60 -0.66
C GLY A 133 11.82 11.30 -0.01
N CYS A 134 11.12 10.19 -0.26
CA CYS A 134 11.43 8.89 0.30
C CYS A 134 12.56 8.21 -0.47
N SER A 135 13.35 7.40 0.23
CA SER A 135 14.23 6.41 -0.40
C SER A 135 13.47 5.11 -0.65
N VAL A 136 13.74 4.43 -1.77
CA VAL A 136 12.98 3.27 -2.24
C VAL A 136 13.62 1.95 -1.81
N ALA A 137 12.89 1.14 -1.05
CA ALA A 137 13.16 -0.28 -0.87
C ALA A 137 12.44 -1.06 -1.97
N ALA A 138 13.21 -1.52 -2.96
CA ALA A 138 12.68 -2.23 -4.12
C ALA A 138 12.52 -3.73 -3.81
N VAL A 139 11.36 -4.29 -4.09
CA VAL A 139 11.03 -5.70 -3.83
C VAL A 139 10.86 -6.45 -5.15
N ILE A 140 11.65 -7.51 -5.34
CA ILE A 140 11.62 -8.36 -6.53
C ILE A 140 11.15 -9.75 -6.10
N GLY A 141 10.10 -10.28 -6.74
CA GLY A 141 9.65 -11.65 -6.56
C GLY A 141 10.46 -12.61 -7.44
N ALA A 142 11.10 -13.61 -6.84
CA ALA A 142 11.88 -14.61 -7.57
C ALA A 142 11.09 -15.89 -7.92
N HIS A 143 9.83 -16.04 -7.47
CA HIS A 143 9.02 -17.24 -7.64
C HIS A 143 8.78 -17.67 -9.10
N GLU A 144 8.70 -16.73 -10.04
CA GLU A 144 8.54 -17.04 -11.47
C GLU A 144 9.88 -17.25 -12.20
N SER A 145 11.00 -16.86 -11.57
CA SER A 145 12.32 -16.89 -12.19
C SER A 145 12.97 -18.25 -11.98
N GLY A 146 12.77 -19.17 -12.93
CA GLY A 146 13.33 -20.54 -12.86
C GLY A 146 14.87 -20.61 -12.92
N ARG A 147 15.58 -19.50 -13.09
CA ARG A 147 17.05 -19.44 -13.15
C ARG A 147 17.60 -18.26 -12.38
N VAL A 148 18.66 -18.52 -11.59
CA VAL A 148 19.47 -17.51 -10.88
C VAL A 148 19.81 -16.30 -11.74
N LYS A 149 20.24 -16.51 -12.99
CA LYS A 149 20.65 -15.42 -13.90
C LYS A 149 19.52 -14.43 -14.18
N ASP A 150 18.27 -14.90 -14.24
CA ASP A 150 17.12 -14.04 -14.52
C ASP A 150 16.85 -13.12 -13.32
N VAL A 151 16.97 -13.64 -12.08
CA VAL A 151 16.89 -12.86 -10.85
C VAL A 151 18.01 -11.81 -10.76
N LEU A 152 19.25 -12.20 -11.09
CA LEU A 152 20.40 -11.27 -11.10
C LEU A 152 20.21 -10.13 -12.10
N ASN A 153 19.70 -10.43 -13.30
CA ASN A 153 19.35 -9.41 -14.28
C ASN A 153 18.24 -8.49 -13.77
N ALA A 154 17.20 -9.04 -13.11
CA ALA A 154 16.12 -8.24 -12.53
C ALA A 154 16.63 -7.23 -11.50
N ILE A 155 17.59 -7.61 -10.64
CA ILE A 155 18.26 -6.71 -9.70
C ILE A 155 18.93 -5.53 -10.44
N ASP A 156 19.69 -5.82 -11.50
CA ASP A 156 20.42 -4.80 -12.25
C ASP A 156 19.47 -3.87 -13.04
N VAL A 157 18.40 -4.41 -13.62
CA VAL A 157 17.34 -3.65 -14.30
C VAL A 157 16.63 -2.72 -13.30
N THR A 158 16.16 -3.26 -12.18
CA THR A 158 15.49 -2.49 -11.11
C THR A 158 16.34 -1.30 -10.66
N ARG A 159 17.64 -1.51 -10.44
CA ARG A 159 18.55 -0.41 -10.05
C ARG A 159 18.68 0.64 -11.13
N THR A 160 18.69 0.24 -12.40
CA THR A 160 18.81 1.15 -13.53
C THR A 160 17.55 1.99 -13.70
N GLU A 161 16.38 1.36 -13.65
CA GLU A 161 15.09 2.01 -13.78
C GLU A 161 14.84 3.02 -12.66
N LEU A 162 15.06 2.63 -11.40
CA LEU A 162 14.90 3.56 -10.26
C LEU A 162 15.82 4.77 -10.36
N ARG A 163 17.06 4.60 -10.83
CA ARG A 163 17.99 5.72 -11.05
C ARG A 163 17.52 6.64 -12.18
N GLN A 164 17.01 6.07 -13.27
CA GLN A 164 16.45 6.84 -14.40
C GLN A 164 15.20 7.61 -13.97
N ALA A 165 14.36 7.02 -13.14
CA ALA A 165 13.22 7.66 -12.50
C ALA A 165 13.63 8.65 -11.39
N GLY A 166 14.93 8.80 -11.12
CA GLY A 166 15.45 9.77 -10.15
C GLY A 166 15.27 9.40 -8.67
N CYS A 167 14.87 8.16 -8.38
CA CYS A 167 14.68 7.65 -7.03
C CYS A 167 16.02 7.42 -6.32
N ASP A 168 16.05 7.68 -5.02
CA ASP A 168 17.14 7.24 -4.14
C ASP A 168 16.88 5.79 -3.70
N ILE A 169 17.83 4.89 -3.92
CA ILE A 169 17.61 3.46 -3.65
C ILE A 169 18.03 3.17 -2.21
N TYR A 170 17.06 2.86 -1.37
CA TYR A 170 17.29 2.43 0.01
C TYR A 170 17.86 1.02 0.07
N ALA A 171 17.24 0.06 -0.60
CA ALA A 171 17.65 -1.34 -0.64
C ALA A 171 17.01 -2.07 -1.82
N VAL A 172 17.60 -3.20 -2.23
CA VAL A 172 16.98 -4.16 -3.13
C VAL A 172 16.78 -5.46 -2.38
N ILE A 173 15.56 -5.96 -2.37
CA ILE A 173 15.16 -7.17 -1.64
C ILE A 173 14.56 -8.13 -2.64
N VAL A 174 15.23 -9.25 -2.86
CA VAL A 174 14.70 -10.40 -3.57
C VAL A 174 13.95 -11.24 -2.55
N ASN A 175 12.67 -11.47 -2.80
CA ASN A 175 11.81 -12.28 -1.96
C ASN A 175 11.28 -13.47 -2.76
N ARG A 176 10.79 -14.50 -2.05
CA ARG A 176 10.25 -15.72 -2.67
C ARG A 176 11.28 -16.42 -3.58
N ALA A 177 12.56 -16.40 -3.19
CA ALA A 177 13.60 -17.13 -3.93
C ALA A 177 13.48 -18.63 -3.69
N ASP A 178 13.70 -19.44 -4.72
CA ASP A 178 13.84 -20.89 -4.55
C ASP A 178 14.89 -21.18 -3.44
N PRO A 179 14.52 -21.91 -2.36
CA PRO A 179 15.43 -22.19 -1.26
C PRO A 179 16.76 -22.83 -1.69
N GLU A 180 16.75 -23.63 -2.77
CA GLU A 180 17.96 -24.26 -3.30
C GLU A 180 18.88 -23.25 -4.02
N GLN A 181 18.31 -22.16 -4.54
CA GLN A 181 19.01 -21.15 -5.32
C GLN A 181 19.36 -19.89 -4.50
N ALA A 182 18.72 -19.69 -3.34
CA ALA A 182 18.81 -18.46 -2.55
C ALA A 182 20.25 -18.07 -2.19
N GLU A 183 21.07 -19.03 -1.77
CA GLU A 183 22.48 -18.78 -1.42
C GLU A 183 23.33 -18.43 -2.66
N GLN A 184 23.04 -19.06 -3.80
CA GLN A 184 23.71 -18.74 -5.05
C GLN A 184 23.39 -17.30 -5.50
N ILE A 185 22.11 -16.91 -5.44
CA ILE A 185 21.66 -15.54 -5.76
C ILE A 185 22.37 -14.54 -4.83
N ARG A 186 22.40 -14.80 -3.51
CA ARG A 186 23.04 -13.92 -2.53
C ARG A 186 24.53 -13.69 -2.81
N ARG A 187 25.25 -14.74 -3.20
CA ARG A 187 26.68 -14.67 -3.52
C ARG A 187 26.97 -13.95 -4.85
N GLU A 188 26.13 -14.16 -5.86
CA GLU A 188 26.35 -13.64 -7.22
C GLU A 188 25.74 -12.25 -7.45
N ALA A 189 24.81 -11.82 -6.61
CA ALA A 189 24.21 -10.49 -6.64
C ALA A 189 25.29 -9.42 -6.40
N LYS A 190 25.57 -8.63 -7.45
CA LYS A 190 26.56 -7.56 -7.36
C LYS A 190 26.11 -6.52 -6.34
N PRO A 191 27.00 -6.03 -5.47
CA PRO A 191 26.72 -4.86 -4.66
C PRO A 191 26.39 -3.64 -5.54
N GLY A 192 25.44 -2.83 -5.10
CA GLY A 192 25.04 -1.60 -5.78
C GLY A 192 26.02 -0.45 -5.53
N ASN A 193 25.56 0.79 -5.73
CA ASN A 193 26.30 1.96 -5.28
C ASN A 193 26.56 1.88 -3.77
N HIS A 194 27.67 2.46 -3.30
CA HIS A 194 28.10 2.37 -1.90
C HIS A 194 28.33 0.93 -1.40
N ASN A 195 28.52 -0.03 -2.31
CA ASN A 195 28.79 -1.44 -2.02
C ASN A 195 27.67 -2.14 -1.24
N LEU A 196 26.42 -1.75 -1.48
CA LEU A 196 25.26 -2.25 -0.76
C LEU A 196 24.76 -3.58 -1.36
N PRO A 197 24.60 -4.65 -0.57
CA PRO A 197 24.11 -5.93 -1.08
C PRO A 197 22.63 -5.87 -1.46
N ALA A 198 22.21 -6.81 -2.31
CA ALA A 198 20.80 -7.17 -2.41
C ALA A 198 20.50 -8.23 -1.33
N TYR A 199 19.40 -8.06 -0.61
CA TYR A 199 18.94 -9.05 0.36
C TYR A 199 18.15 -10.14 -0.35
N VAL A 200 18.26 -11.39 0.10
CA VAL A 200 17.59 -12.54 -0.53
C VAL A 200 16.88 -13.34 0.55
N ILE A 201 15.55 -13.33 0.48
CA ILE A 201 14.64 -14.07 1.35
C ILE A 201 14.07 -15.25 0.54
N PRO A 202 14.29 -16.50 0.98
CA PRO A 202 13.76 -17.67 0.30
C PRO A 202 12.24 -17.77 0.47
N GLU A 203 11.62 -18.57 -0.40
CA GLU A 203 10.23 -18.98 -0.29
C GLU A 203 10.05 -19.85 0.97
N ILE A 204 9.13 -19.45 1.84
CA ILE A 204 8.90 -20.13 3.13
C ILE A 204 7.46 -20.64 3.14
N PRO A 205 7.25 -21.96 3.06
CA PRO A 205 5.90 -22.55 3.01
C PRO A 205 4.98 -22.15 4.17
N ALA A 206 5.56 -21.92 5.36
CA ALA A 206 4.80 -21.48 6.54
C ALA A 206 4.21 -20.07 6.39
N ILE A 207 4.64 -19.29 5.40
CA ILE A 207 4.15 -17.95 5.09
C ILE A 207 3.25 -17.99 3.85
N SER A 208 3.70 -18.64 2.78
CA SER A 208 3.00 -18.63 1.48
C SER A 208 1.79 -19.54 1.39
N ASN A 209 1.74 -20.64 2.15
CA ASN A 209 0.56 -21.50 2.14
C ASN A 209 -0.55 -20.89 3.01
N PRO A 210 -1.77 -20.66 2.51
CA PRO A 210 -2.90 -20.24 3.34
C PRO A 210 -3.31 -21.37 4.29
N THR A 211 -3.82 -21.01 5.45
CA THR A 211 -4.48 -21.97 6.35
C THR A 211 -5.93 -22.18 5.93
N VAL A 212 -6.55 -23.28 6.39
CA VAL A 212 -8.00 -23.48 6.19
C VAL A 212 -8.81 -22.38 6.89
N ALA A 213 -8.33 -21.87 8.04
CA ALA A 213 -8.95 -20.75 8.75
C ALA A 213 -8.99 -19.47 7.90
N GLU A 214 -7.85 -19.08 7.33
CA GLU A 214 -7.76 -17.91 6.44
C GLU A 214 -8.65 -18.06 5.21
N LEU A 215 -8.80 -19.27 4.68
CA LEU A 215 -9.70 -19.55 3.57
C LEU A 215 -11.18 -19.35 3.96
N VAL A 216 -11.57 -19.82 5.14
CA VAL A 216 -12.93 -19.64 5.67
C VAL A 216 -13.22 -18.17 5.93
N ASP A 217 -12.30 -17.44 6.56
CA ASP A 217 -12.47 -16.02 6.85
C ASP A 217 -12.59 -15.18 5.57
N ALA A 218 -11.83 -15.52 4.53
CA ALA A 218 -11.85 -14.80 3.25
C ALA A 218 -13.10 -15.09 2.41
N GLN A 219 -13.58 -16.34 2.40
CA GLN A 219 -14.61 -16.80 1.46
C GLN A 219 -15.97 -17.11 2.10
N GLY A 220 -16.06 -17.15 3.43
CA GLY A 220 -17.30 -17.40 4.16
C GLY A 220 -17.83 -18.83 4.03
N TYR A 221 -16.96 -19.82 3.82
CA TYR A 221 -17.37 -21.22 3.69
C TYR A 221 -17.95 -21.78 5.00
N GLY A 222 -18.95 -22.66 4.88
CA GLY A 222 -19.58 -23.31 6.04
C GLY A 222 -18.64 -24.31 6.71
N THR A 223 -18.52 -24.24 8.04
CA THR A 223 -17.61 -25.04 8.87
C THR A 223 -18.33 -26.02 9.80
N ASP A 224 -19.65 -26.12 9.71
CA ASP A 224 -20.50 -26.84 10.67
C ASP A 224 -20.52 -28.37 10.48
N PHE A 225 -19.80 -28.91 9.50
CA PHE A 225 -19.79 -30.34 9.21
C PHE A 225 -19.05 -31.16 10.28
N ASN A 226 -17.94 -30.62 10.81
CA ASN A 226 -17.18 -31.21 11.91
C ASN A 226 -16.44 -30.15 12.74
N SER A 227 -15.82 -30.57 13.85
CA SER A 227 -15.11 -29.68 14.79
C SER A 227 -13.58 -29.78 14.69
N ALA A 228 -13.06 -30.20 13.53
CA ALA A 228 -11.62 -30.29 13.32
C ALA A 228 -10.97 -28.89 13.28
N SER A 229 -9.71 -28.79 13.72
CA SER A 229 -8.97 -27.52 13.68
C SER A 229 -8.78 -27.03 12.24
N LEU A 230 -8.97 -25.72 12.06
CA LEU A 230 -8.79 -25.02 10.79
C LEU A 230 -7.33 -24.52 10.60
N ASP A 231 -6.43 -24.76 11.54
CA ASP A 231 -5.05 -24.23 11.53
C ASP A 231 -4.11 -24.96 10.57
N ARG A 232 -4.65 -25.81 9.69
CA ARG A 232 -3.88 -26.65 8.76
C ARG A 232 -3.48 -25.85 7.53
N ASP A 233 -2.21 -25.95 7.13
CA ASP A 233 -1.67 -25.30 5.94
C ASP A 233 -2.11 -26.03 4.66
N ILE A 234 -2.67 -25.27 3.71
CA ILE A 234 -3.06 -25.75 2.38
C ILE A 234 -1.85 -25.64 1.46
N LYS A 235 -1.20 -26.77 1.17
CA LYS A 235 0.00 -26.82 0.32
C LYS A 235 -0.32 -26.78 -1.17
N ALA A 236 -1.41 -27.46 -1.55
CA ALA A 236 -1.92 -27.42 -2.91
C ALA A 236 -3.44 -27.64 -2.92
N VAL A 237 -4.06 -27.42 -4.07
CA VAL A 237 -5.50 -27.61 -4.28
C VAL A 237 -5.67 -28.73 -5.29
N LYS A 238 -6.55 -29.69 -4.97
CA LYS A 238 -6.86 -30.84 -5.82
C LYS A 238 -8.35 -30.88 -6.10
N VAL A 239 -8.71 -30.64 -7.35
CA VAL A 239 -10.10 -30.78 -7.83
C VAL A 239 -10.33 -32.22 -8.25
N ALA A 240 -11.19 -32.94 -7.52
CA ALA A 240 -11.43 -34.36 -7.72
C ALA A 240 -12.44 -34.63 -8.85
N ALA A 241 -12.05 -34.36 -10.10
CA ALA A 241 -12.87 -34.62 -11.29
C ALA A 241 -12.81 -36.08 -11.76
N MET A 242 -11.77 -36.82 -11.37
CA MET A 242 -11.52 -38.21 -11.80
C MET A 242 -12.15 -39.25 -10.85
N THR A 243 -11.96 -40.54 -11.17
CA THR A 243 -12.34 -41.65 -10.29
C THR A 243 -11.53 -41.62 -8.98
N ALA A 244 -12.11 -42.14 -7.89
CA ALA A 244 -11.49 -42.13 -6.57
C ALA A 244 -10.07 -42.74 -6.54
N GLY A 245 -9.82 -43.85 -7.26
CA GLY A 245 -8.50 -44.48 -7.33
C GLY A 245 -7.43 -43.58 -7.95
N ASN A 246 -7.71 -43.03 -9.14
CA ASN A 246 -6.77 -42.12 -9.81
C ASN A 246 -6.54 -40.82 -9.02
N PHE A 247 -7.58 -40.35 -8.31
CA PHE A 247 -7.49 -39.18 -7.44
C PHE A 247 -6.52 -39.43 -6.28
N LEU A 248 -6.60 -40.58 -5.62
CA LEU A 248 -5.73 -40.93 -4.49
C LEU A 248 -4.25 -40.94 -4.89
N ASP A 249 -3.92 -41.41 -6.10
CA ASP A 249 -2.55 -41.44 -6.61
C ASP A 249 -1.96 -40.02 -6.84
N GLN A 250 -2.80 -38.99 -6.90
CA GLN A 250 -2.39 -37.60 -7.14
C GLN A 250 -2.50 -36.69 -5.90
N MET A 251 -3.10 -37.19 -4.82
CA MET A 251 -3.23 -36.47 -3.57
C MET A 251 -1.91 -36.51 -2.81
N ALA A 252 -1.57 -35.41 -2.15
CA ALA A 252 -0.40 -35.27 -1.29
C ALA A 252 -0.80 -34.72 0.09
N ASP A 253 0.12 -34.83 1.05
CA ASP A 253 -0.12 -34.37 2.42
C ASP A 253 -0.29 -32.86 2.48
N GLY A 254 -1.42 -32.42 3.04
CA GLY A 254 -1.77 -31.00 3.14
C GLY A 254 -2.46 -30.43 1.91
N ASP A 255 -2.95 -31.27 0.99
CA ASP A 255 -3.80 -30.83 -0.10
C ASP A 255 -5.20 -30.43 0.42
N LEU A 256 -5.76 -29.35 -0.13
CA LEU A 256 -7.19 -29.07 -0.03
C LEU A 256 -7.92 -29.80 -1.16
N VAL A 257 -8.80 -30.72 -0.79
CA VAL A 257 -9.58 -31.51 -1.74
C VAL A 257 -10.90 -30.80 -2.04
N ILE A 258 -11.16 -30.45 -3.30
CA ILE A 258 -12.41 -29.84 -3.75
C ILE A 258 -13.21 -30.88 -4.52
N THR A 259 -14.44 -31.16 -4.11
CA THR A 259 -15.32 -32.14 -4.76
C THR A 259 -16.79 -31.79 -4.57
N PRO A 260 -17.69 -32.09 -5.52
CA PRO A 260 -19.12 -32.06 -5.27
C PRO A 260 -19.51 -32.94 -4.08
N GLY A 261 -20.45 -32.50 -3.25
CA GLY A 261 -20.85 -33.26 -2.06
C GLY A 261 -21.60 -34.57 -2.36
N ASP A 262 -22.09 -34.78 -3.57
CA ASP A 262 -22.70 -36.03 -4.02
C ASP A 262 -21.68 -37.08 -4.53
N ARG A 263 -20.41 -36.69 -4.70
CA ARG A 263 -19.28 -37.59 -5.02
C ARG A 263 -18.82 -38.41 -3.81
N THR A 264 -19.72 -39.25 -3.32
CA THR A 264 -19.51 -40.10 -2.14
C THR A 264 -18.32 -41.04 -2.25
N ASP A 265 -17.93 -41.43 -3.47
CA ASP A 265 -16.74 -42.23 -3.76
C ASP A 265 -15.44 -41.51 -3.40
N VAL A 266 -15.29 -40.25 -3.84
CA VAL A 266 -14.13 -39.39 -3.52
C VAL A 266 -14.11 -39.05 -2.05
N VAL A 267 -15.26 -38.64 -1.51
CA VAL A 267 -15.42 -38.32 -0.08
C VAL A 267 -14.92 -39.47 0.79
N SER A 268 -15.38 -40.69 0.50
CA SER A 268 -15.00 -41.88 1.26
C SER A 268 -13.52 -42.24 1.07
N ALA A 269 -13.00 -42.10 -0.16
CA ALA A 269 -11.60 -42.36 -0.46
C ALA A 269 -10.65 -41.42 0.29
N THR A 270 -10.94 -40.12 0.29
CA THR A 270 -10.16 -39.12 1.04
C THR A 270 -10.17 -39.38 2.54
N LEU A 271 -11.33 -39.74 3.10
CA LEU A 271 -11.42 -40.13 4.51
C LEU A 271 -10.58 -41.40 4.77
N ALA A 272 -10.73 -42.43 3.95
CA ALA A 272 -9.96 -43.67 4.09
C ALA A 272 -8.46 -43.43 3.99
N SER A 273 -8.02 -42.54 3.10
CA SER A 273 -6.62 -42.10 3.00
C SER A 273 -6.12 -41.52 4.32
N SER A 274 -6.90 -40.64 4.95
CA SER A 274 -6.52 -40.01 6.22
C SER A 274 -6.41 -40.96 7.41
N LEU A 275 -7.05 -42.13 7.32
CA LEU A 275 -7.03 -43.16 8.35
C LEU A 275 -5.92 -44.21 8.11
N ALA A 276 -5.34 -44.24 6.91
CA ALA A 276 -4.30 -45.17 6.53
C ALA A 276 -2.90 -44.57 6.82
N PRO A 277 -2.02 -45.24 7.59
CA PRO A 277 -0.73 -44.66 8.00
C PRO A 277 0.24 -44.30 6.87
N THR A 278 0.09 -44.93 5.69
CA THR A 278 0.99 -44.77 4.54
C THR A 278 0.42 -43.88 3.45
N LEU A 279 -0.81 -43.39 3.61
CA LEU A 279 -1.47 -42.56 2.62
C LEU A 279 -1.53 -41.10 3.08
N PRO A 280 -1.65 -40.17 2.12
CA PRO A 280 -1.65 -38.75 2.46
C PRO A 280 -2.87 -38.32 3.27
N VAL A 281 -2.68 -37.33 4.13
CA VAL A 281 -3.73 -36.67 4.91
C VAL A 281 -3.98 -35.27 4.34
N PRO A 282 -5.20 -34.93 3.92
CA PRO A 282 -5.49 -33.61 3.38
C PRO A 282 -5.39 -32.51 4.45
N ALA A 283 -5.21 -31.27 4.01
CA ALA A 283 -5.39 -30.09 4.85
C ALA A 283 -6.86 -29.91 5.23
N GLY A 284 -7.76 -30.21 4.29
CA GLY A 284 -9.21 -30.17 4.46
C GLY A 284 -9.92 -30.66 3.20
N MET A 285 -11.25 -30.72 3.27
CA MET A 285 -12.11 -31.04 2.14
C MET A 285 -13.17 -29.95 1.98
N LEU A 286 -13.40 -29.47 0.77
CA LEU A 286 -14.42 -28.47 0.44
C LEU A 286 -15.46 -29.09 -0.49
N LEU A 287 -16.67 -29.26 0.06
CA LEU A 287 -17.82 -29.83 -0.63
C LEU A 287 -18.58 -28.74 -1.37
N THR A 288 -18.75 -28.91 -2.68
CA THR A 288 -19.36 -27.92 -3.58
C THR A 288 -20.77 -28.31 -4.01
N GLY A 289 -21.50 -27.35 -4.58
CA GLY A 289 -22.84 -27.53 -5.14
C GLY A 289 -23.97 -27.63 -4.11
N GLY A 290 -23.73 -27.25 -2.86
CA GLY A 290 -24.73 -27.29 -1.78
C GLY A 290 -25.10 -28.71 -1.33
N PHE A 291 -24.46 -29.74 -1.89
CA PHE A 291 -24.71 -31.12 -1.50
C PHE A 291 -24.02 -31.44 -0.18
N ARG A 292 -24.81 -31.91 0.79
CA ARG A 292 -24.33 -32.39 2.09
C ARG A 292 -24.55 -33.89 2.20
N PRO A 293 -23.49 -34.73 2.22
CA PRO A 293 -23.62 -36.16 2.45
C PRO A 293 -24.42 -36.45 3.73
N SER A 294 -25.40 -37.35 3.64
CA SER A 294 -26.22 -37.77 4.78
C SER A 294 -26.02 -39.27 5.09
N GLY A 295 -26.64 -39.75 6.18
CA GLY A 295 -26.57 -41.15 6.60
C GLY A 295 -25.16 -41.58 7.01
N ALA A 296 -24.73 -42.76 6.54
CA ALA A 296 -23.46 -43.35 6.92
C ALA A 296 -22.26 -42.49 6.49
N VAL A 297 -22.27 -41.94 5.26
CA VAL A 297 -21.18 -41.11 4.75
C VAL A 297 -21.06 -39.80 5.55
N GLY A 298 -22.19 -39.15 5.85
CA GLY A 298 -22.19 -37.96 6.71
C GLY A 298 -21.65 -38.24 8.12
N SER A 299 -22.02 -39.40 8.70
CA SER A 299 -21.53 -39.82 10.03
C SER A 299 -20.04 -40.14 10.04
N LEU A 300 -19.50 -40.63 8.92
CA LEU A 300 -18.07 -40.87 8.76
C LEU A 300 -17.29 -39.55 8.64
N LEU A 301 -17.82 -38.59 7.89
CA LEU A 301 -17.21 -37.26 7.71
C LEU A 301 -17.22 -36.42 8.98
N SER A 302 -18.25 -36.52 9.83
CA SER A 302 -18.26 -35.80 11.11
C SER A 302 -17.13 -36.25 12.05
N ALA A 303 -16.59 -37.45 11.83
CA ALA A 303 -15.44 -38.00 12.54
C ALA A 303 -14.10 -37.84 11.78
N ALA A 304 -14.08 -37.13 10.64
CA ALA A 304 -12.87 -36.93 9.85
C ALA A 304 -11.79 -36.18 10.67
N PRO A 305 -10.50 -36.54 10.54
CA PRO A 305 -9.40 -35.89 11.27
C PRO A 305 -8.97 -34.55 10.64
N PHE A 306 -9.69 -34.07 9.64
CA PHE A 306 -9.43 -32.83 8.91
C PHE A 306 -10.76 -32.07 8.74
N PRO A 307 -10.73 -30.74 8.59
CA PRO A 307 -11.94 -29.94 8.42
C PRO A 307 -12.66 -30.24 7.11
N VAL A 308 -13.99 -30.33 7.20
CA VAL A 308 -14.88 -30.50 6.05
C VAL A 308 -15.73 -29.25 5.92
N LEU A 309 -15.47 -28.50 4.85
CA LEU A 309 -16.11 -27.25 4.52
C LEU A 309 -17.23 -27.47 3.48
N THR A 310 -18.20 -26.58 3.44
CA THR A 310 -19.29 -26.63 2.45
C THR A 310 -19.54 -25.27 1.79
N THR A 311 -19.89 -25.29 0.51
CA THR A 311 -20.35 -24.11 -0.24
C THR A 311 -21.45 -24.48 -1.24
N ASP A 312 -22.33 -23.53 -1.52
CA ASP A 312 -23.36 -23.64 -2.56
C ASP A 312 -22.81 -23.38 -3.97
N GLN A 313 -21.59 -22.83 -4.06
CA GLN A 313 -20.90 -22.56 -5.33
C GLN A 313 -20.55 -23.86 -6.06
N ASP A 314 -20.46 -23.78 -7.39
CA ASP A 314 -19.97 -24.88 -8.21
C ASP A 314 -18.45 -25.09 -8.03
N THR A 315 -17.96 -26.25 -8.46
CA THR A 315 -16.55 -26.66 -8.31
C THR A 315 -15.56 -25.72 -9.00
N PHE A 316 -15.91 -25.16 -10.16
CA PHE A 316 -15.00 -24.30 -10.90
C PHE A 316 -14.86 -22.94 -10.20
N SER A 317 -16.00 -22.28 -9.90
CA SER A 317 -16.02 -21.01 -9.17
C SER A 317 -15.35 -21.14 -7.80
N THR A 318 -15.56 -22.26 -7.12
CA THR A 318 -14.90 -22.56 -5.83
C THR A 318 -13.38 -22.68 -5.99
N ALA A 319 -12.90 -23.42 -7.00
CA ALA A 319 -11.46 -23.59 -7.22
C ALA A 319 -10.76 -22.27 -7.57
N GLU A 320 -11.43 -21.40 -8.33
CA GLU A 320 -10.97 -20.04 -8.63
C GLU A 320 -10.85 -19.18 -7.37
N ALA A 321 -11.91 -19.14 -6.54
CA ALA A 321 -11.93 -18.39 -5.28
C ALA A 321 -10.87 -18.86 -4.26
N VAL A 322 -10.64 -20.18 -4.17
CA VAL A 322 -9.53 -20.72 -3.36
C VAL A 322 -8.18 -20.28 -3.91
N GLY A 323 -8.04 -20.24 -5.25
CA GLY A 323 -6.81 -19.81 -5.92
C GLY A 323 -6.42 -18.37 -5.59
N THR A 324 -7.38 -17.46 -5.49
CA THR A 324 -7.15 -16.03 -5.19
C THR A 324 -6.83 -15.75 -3.72
N THR A 325 -7.08 -16.69 -2.81
CA THR A 325 -6.85 -16.51 -1.36
C THR A 325 -5.37 -16.69 -0.96
N ARG A 326 -4.51 -17.19 -1.86
CA ARG A 326 -3.15 -17.65 -1.53
C ARG A 326 -2.12 -16.58 -1.14
N ASP A 327 -2.43 -15.29 -1.24
CA ASP A 327 -1.39 -14.25 -1.18
C ASP A 327 -1.48 -13.23 -0.04
N THR A 328 -2.40 -13.36 0.91
CA THR A 328 -2.63 -12.28 1.88
C THR A 328 -1.99 -12.54 3.25
N LEU A 329 -0.74 -12.07 3.42
CA LEU A 329 -0.18 -11.86 4.77
C LEU A 329 -1.01 -10.88 5.61
N ALA A 330 -1.83 -10.06 4.95
CA ALA A 330 -2.64 -9.04 5.57
C ALA A 330 -3.76 -9.59 6.48
N GLY A 331 -4.32 -10.76 6.17
CA GLY A 331 -5.26 -11.48 7.03
C GLY A 331 -4.60 -12.47 7.99
N ALA A 332 -3.26 -12.52 8.01
CA ALA A 332 -2.56 -13.65 8.59
C ALA A 332 -2.60 -13.69 10.13
N HIS A 333 -2.71 -14.90 10.66
CA HIS A 333 -2.64 -15.16 12.10
C HIS A 333 -1.22 -15.00 12.67
N SER A 334 -1.11 -14.95 14.00
CA SER A 334 0.14 -14.73 14.75
C SER A 334 1.31 -15.63 14.34
N ARG A 335 1.05 -16.89 13.97
CA ARG A 335 2.07 -17.85 13.51
C ARG A 335 2.78 -17.39 12.24
N LYS A 336 2.04 -16.90 11.24
CA LYS A 336 2.61 -16.42 9.97
C LYS A 336 3.38 -15.11 10.16
N ILE A 337 2.84 -14.20 10.98
CA ILE A 337 3.54 -12.96 11.35
C ILE A 337 4.88 -13.28 12.01
N ALA A 338 4.90 -14.25 12.93
CA ALA A 338 6.13 -14.72 13.57
C ALA A 338 7.11 -15.36 12.56
N ALA A 339 6.62 -16.18 11.63
CA ALA A 339 7.44 -16.77 10.58
C ALA A 339 8.04 -15.71 9.64
N ALA A 340 7.25 -14.71 9.24
CA ALA A 340 7.72 -13.60 8.41
C ALA A 340 8.78 -12.73 9.10
N ARG A 341 8.60 -12.43 10.39
CA ARG A 341 9.62 -11.72 11.19
C ARG A 341 10.89 -12.55 11.38
N GLY A 342 10.75 -13.87 11.56
CA GLY A 342 11.88 -14.80 11.62
C GLY A 342 12.68 -14.81 10.32
N ALA A 343 11.99 -14.95 9.19
CA ALA A 343 12.57 -14.90 7.85
C ALA A 343 13.33 -13.60 7.58
N TRP A 344 12.73 -12.47 7.96
CA TRP A 344 13.36 -11.17 7.85
C TRP A 344 14.64 -11.08 8.69
N ALA A 345 14.56 -11.46 9.97
CA ALA A 345 15.70 -11.39 10.89
C ALA A 345 16.86 -12.32 10.48
N GLU A 346 16.57 -13.45 9.83
CA GLU A 346 17.58 -14.40 9.37
C GLU A 346 18.29 -13.93 8.08
N HIS A 347 17.58 -13.24 7.20
CA HIS A 347 18.06 -12.98 5.83
C HIS A 347 18.33 -11.50 5.51
N VAL A 348 17.97 -10.60 6.42
CA VAL A 348 18.14 -9.16 6.27
C VAL A 348 18.93 -8.58 7.43
N ASP A 349 20.03 -7.90 7.11
CA ASP A 349 20.83 -7.20 8.12
C ASP A 349 20.14 -5.91 8.56
N SER A 350 19.47 -6.01 9.70
CA SER A 350 18.71 -4.90 10.29
C SER A 350 19.60 -3.78 10.83
N ASP A 351 20.83 -4.08 11.25
CA ASP A 351 21.78 -3.05 11.70
C ASP A 351 22.27 -2.22 10.53
N GLU A 352 22.58 -2.88 9.43
CA GLU A 352 23.02 -2.26 8.19
C GLU A 352 21.92 -1.36 7.60
N LEU A 353 20.68 -1.86 7.49
CA LEU A 353 19.56 -1.07 6.98
C LEU A 353 19.34 0.18 7.84
N SER A 354 19.25 0.04 9.16
CA SER A 354 19.08 1.19 10.04
C SER A 354 20.26 2.16 10.00
N GLY A 355 21.48 1.69 9.78
CA GLY A 355 22.64 2.56 9.53
C GLY A 355 22.44 3.47 8.32
N ARG A 356 21.79 2.99 7.25
CA ARG A 356 21.53 3.77 6.01
C ARG A 356 20.62 4.97 6.22
N LEU A 357 19.77 4.95 7.24
CA LEU A 357 18.95 6.10 7.59
C LEU A 357 19.80 7.31 7.98
N THR A 358 20.95 7.10 8.62
CA THR A 358 21.81 8.19 9.10
C THR A 358 22.68 8.85 8.02
N LEU A 359 22.76 8.25 6.81
CA LEU A 359 23.62 8.75 5.75
C LEU A 359 23.10 10.07 5.16
N PRO A 360 23.96 11.08 4.93
CA PRO A 360 23.56 12.32 4.25
C PRO A 360 23.10 12.02 2.83
N ARG A 361 21.90 12.49 2.47
CA ARG A 361 21.32 12.27 1.15
C ARG A 361 21.18 13.60 0.40
N PRO A 362 21.46 13.64 -0.91
CA PRO A 362 21.14 14.82 -1.71
C PRO A 362 19.63 15.03 -1.67
N VAL A 363 19.19 16.12 -1.04
CA VAL A 363 17.77 16.48 -0.96
C VAL A 363 17.29 16.83 -2.36
N ARG A 364 16.60 15.89 -3.02
CA ARG A 364 15.87 16.17 -4.26
C ARG A 364 14.52 16.77 -3.89
N ARG A 365 14.31 18.01 -4.30
CA ARG A 365 13.07 18.75 -4.07
C ARG A 365 12.28 18.75 -5.38
N THR A 366 11.17 18.03 -5.44
CA THR A 366 10.25 18.13 -6.58
C THR A 366 9.48 19.46 -6.51
N PRO A 367 8.92 19.96 -7.62
CA PRO A 367 8.09 21.15 -7.61
C PRO A 367 6.92 21.04 -6.62
N LEU A 368 6.22 19.91 -6.58
CA LEU A 368 5.12 19.66 -5.65
C LEU A 368 5.58 19.73 -4.20
N ARG A 369 6.69 19.05 -3.86
CA ARG A 369 7.27 19.08 -2.51
C ARG A 369 7.66 20.49 -2.09
N PHE A 370 8.32 21.23 -3.00
CA PHE A 370 8.69 22.62 -2.74
C PHE A 370 7.47 23.50 -2.48
N LEU A 371 6.42 23.37 -3.29
CA LEU A 371 5.17 24.12 -3.12
C LEU A 371 4.51 23.77 -1.78
N HIS A 372 4.44 22.49 -1.42
CA HIS A 372 3.86 22.06 -0.15
C HIS A 372 4.65 22.60 1.05
N GLU A 373 5.98 22.49 1.04
CA GLU A 373 6.85 23.04 2.08
C GLU A 373 6.75 24.57 2.18
N LEU A 374 6.58 25.26 1.05
CA LEU A 374 6.37 26.71 1.02
C LEU A 374 5.01 27.10 1.63
N VAL A 375 3.94 26.38 1.28
CA VAL A 375 2.59 26.62 1.81
C VAL A 375 2.55 26.36 3.32
N GLU A 376 3.16 25.26 3.79
CA GLU A 376 3.23 24.95 5.22
C GLU A 376 4.07 25.99 5.98
N SER A 377 5.18 26.45 5.41
CA SER A 377 5.95 27.56 5.98
C SER A 377 5.13 28.85 6.04
N ALA A 378 4.29 29.13 5.04
CA ALA A 378 3.43 30.30 5.02
C ALA A 378 2.30 30.21 6.06
N ARG A 379 1.74 29.01 6.29
CA ARG A 379 0.75 28.76 7.35
C ARG A 379 1.33 28.99 8.74
N ALA A 380 2.55 28.51 8.99
CA ALA A 380 3.22 28.66 10.28
C ALA A 380 3.57 30.12 10.62
N ASP A 381 3.88 30.94 9.60
CA ASP A 381 4.13 32.38 9.74
C ASP A 381 3.19 33.17 8.83
N ARG A 382 1.89 33.18 9.17
CA ARG A 382 0.85 33.86 8.37
C ARG A 382 1.23 35.31 8.11
N LYS A 383 1.33 35.66 6.83
CA LYS A 383 1.50 37.04 6.35
C LYS A 383 0.23 37.53 5.69
N ARG A 384 0.11 38.86 5.59
CA ARG A 384 -0.90 39.51 4.77
C ARG A 384 -0.37 39.72 3.35
N ILE A 385 -1.11 39.22 2.36
CA ILE A 385 -0.84 39.39 0.94
C ILE A 385 -1.89 40.33 0.35
N VAL A 386 -1.42 41.39 -0.30
CA VAL A 386 -2.28 42.36 -0.97
C VAL A 386 -2.25 42.10 -2.47
N LEU A 387 -3.40 41.83 -3.07
CA LEU A 387 -3.59 41.67 -4.51
C LEU A 387 -4.12 42.98 -5.10
N PRO A 388 -3.29 43.74 -5.84
CA PRO A 388 -3.62 45.11 -6.24
C PRO A 388 -4.56 45.21 -7.45
N GLU A 389 -4.77 44.12 -8.18
CA GLU A 389 -5.48 44.06 -9.47
C GLU A 389 -6.76 43.24 -9.34
N GLY A 390 -7.70 43.68 -8.49
CA GLY A 390 -8.98 42.99 -8.27
C GLY A 390 -9.91 42.99 -9.49
N ASP A 391 -9.63 43.80 -10.50
CA ASP A 391 -10.32 43.85 -11.79
C ASP A 391 -9.81 42.83 -12.82
N ASP A 392 -8.76 42.07 -12.51
CA ASP A 392 -8.27 40.98 -13.37
C ASP A 392 -8.86 39.62 -12.92
N PRO A 393 -9.59 38.90 -13.79
CA PRO A 393 -10.19 37.61 -13.44
C PRO A 393 -9.13 36.55 -13.07
N ARG A 394 -7.90 36.66 -13.57
CA ARG A 394 -6.79 35.75 -13.21
C ARG A 394 -6.37 35.95 -11.76
N ILE A 395 -6.40 37.19 -11.27
CA ILE A 395 -6.05 37.53 -9.89
C ILE A 395 -7.16 37.05 -8.94
N LEU A 396 -8.43 37.18 -9.34
CA LEU A 396 -9.55 36.65 -8.56
C LEU A 396 -9.54 35.12 -8.49
N ARG A 397 -9.18 34.41 -9.58
CA ARG A 397 -8.97 32.95 -9.53
C ARG A 397 -7.81 32.57 -8.61
N ALA A 398 -6.73 33.35 -8.62
CA ALA A 398 -5.63 33.14 -7.69
C ALA A 398 -6.06 33.40 -6.24
N ALA A 399 -6.87 34.44 -5.99
CA ALA A 399 -7.45 34.75 -4.69
C ALA A 399 -8.29 33.59 -4.14
N GLU A 400 -9.13 32.99 -4.98
CA GLU A 400 -9.92 31.79 -4.64
C GLU A 400 -9.02 30.61 -4.26
N LEU A 401 -7.98 30.32 -5.06
CA LEU A 401 -7.04 29.25 -4.76
C LEU A 401 -6.28 29.48 -3.44
N ILE A 402 -5.85 30.72 -3.20
CA ILE A 402 -5.16 31.11 -1.97
C ILE A 402 -6.10 30.95 -0.76
N HIS A 403 -7.35 31.42 -0.90
CA HIS A 403 -8.38 31.30 0.13
C HIS A 403 -8.67 29.84 0.47
N ARG A 404 -8.94 29.00 -0.54
CA ARG A 404 -9.17 27.55 -0.37
C ARG A 404 -7.99 26.85 0.32
N ARG A 405 -6.74 27.29 0.05
CA ARG A 405 -5.54 26.72 0.69
C ARG A 405 -5.21 27.34 2.05
N ASN A 406 -5.84 28.46 2.42
CA ASN A 406 -5.80 29.10 3.74
C ASN A 406 -4.39 29.21 4.35
N PHE A 407 -3.45 29.85 3.64
CA PHE A 407 -2.06 30.00 4.11
C PHE A 407 -1.60 31.45 4.31
N CYS A 408 -2.44 32.43 4.02
CA CYS A 408 -2.15 33.84 4.28
C CYS A 408 -3.45 34.62 4.51
N ASP A 409 -3.34 35.82 5.08
CA ASP A 409 -4.45 36.78 5.11
C ASP A 409 -4.49 37.50 3.77
N LEU A 410 -5.63 37.47 3.09
CA LEU A 410 -5.74 38.04 1.76
C LEU A 410 -6.49 39.37 1.79
N THR A 411 -5.90 40.38 1.15
CA THR A 411 -6.55 41.66 0.86
C THR A 411 -6.60 41.86 -0.65
N VAL A 412 -7.78 42.07 -1.22
CA VAL A 412 -7.95 42.41 -2.64
C VAL A 412 -8.26 43.89 -2.74
N LEU A 413 -7.58 44.59 -3.65
CA LEU A 413 -7.85 45.99 -3.94
C LEU A 413 -8.75 46.09 -5.17
N GLY A 414 -9.82 46.86 -5.07
CA GLY A 414 -10.72 47.10 -6.20
C GLY A 414 -12.07 47.67 -5.76
N ASP A 415 -12.83 48.13 -6.75
CA ASP A 415 -14.22 48.56 -6.54
C ASP A 415 -15.10 47.35 -6.17
N PRO A 416 -15.85 47.37 -5.05
CA PRO A 416 -16.53 46.18 -4.55
C PRO A 416 -17.61 45.64 -5.48
N GLU A 417 -18.32 46.52 -6.21
CA GLU A 417 -19.35 46.10 -7.16
C GLU A 417 -18.72 45.43 -8.39
N THR A 418 -17.66 46.04 -8.92
CA THR A 418 -16.93 45.54 -10.09
C THR A 418 -16.29 44.19 -9.80
N VAL A 419 -15.60 44.05 -8.66
CA VAL A 419 -14.93 42.80 -8.27
C VAL A 419 -15.94 41.66 -8.07
N ARG A 420 -17.04 41.91 -7.35
CA ARG A 420 -18.09 40.90 -7.13
C ARG A 420 -18.78 40.49 -8.42
N SER A 421 -19.09 41.45 -9.30
CA SER A 421 -19.68 41.19 -10.61
C SER A 421 -18.76 40.34 -11.50
N LEU A 422 -17.47 40.67 -11.52
CA LEU A 422 -16.47 39.92 -12.28
C LEU A 422 -16.35 38.48 -11.76
N ALA A 423 -16.24 38.30 -10.44
CA ALA A 423 -16.18 36.98 -9.81
C ALA A 423 -17.39 36.10 -10.18
N GLN A 424 -18.62 36.65 -10.10
CA GLN A 424 -19.83 35.93 -10.51
C GLN A 424 -19.85 35.58 -12.00
N SER A 425 -19.45 36.51 -12.87
CA SER A 425 -19.45 36.29 -14.32
C SER A 425 -18.47 35.21 -14.77
N GLU A 426 -17.39 35.02 -14.01
CA GLU A 426 -16.32 34.05 -14.27
C GLU A 426 -16.50 32.74 -13.49
N GLY A 427 -17.56 32.62 -12.68
CA GLY A 427 -17.83 31.44 -11.85
C GLY A 427 -16.83 31.22 -10.72
N ILE A 428 -16.24 32.30 -10.20
CA ILE A 428 -15.26 32.26 -9.10
C ILE A 428 -16.02 32.28 -7.77
N GLU A 429 -15.84 31.25 -6.94
CA GLU A 429 -16.53 31.12 -5.64
C GLU A 429 -15.75 31.86 -4.55
N LEU A 430 -15.95 33.17 -4.47
CA LEU A 430 -15.41 34.05 -3.43
C LEU A 430 -16.53 34.86 -2.78
N ASP A 431 -16.81 34.61 -1.51
CA ASP A 431 -17.72 35.42 -0.71
C ASP A 431 -16.91 36.25 0.28
N PHE A 432 -16.51 37.45 -0.13
CA PHE A 432 -15.66 38.33 0.69
C PHE A 432 -16.21 38.59 2.10
N ASP A 433 -17.54 38.57 2.29
CA ASP A 433 -18.18 38.83 3.57
C ASP A 433 -18.20 37.59 4.47
N ALA A 434 -18.55 36.42 3.92
CA ALA A 434 -18.59 35.16 4.67
C ALA A 434 -17.19 34.55 4.90
N ASP A 435 -16.29 34.74 3.95
CA ASP A 435 -14.94 34.20 3.95
C ASP A 435 -13.95 35.02 4.78
N GLY A 436 -14.35 36.22 5.24
CA GLY A 436 -13.51 37.12 6.02
C GLY A 436 -12.33 37.68 5.22
N LEU A 437 -12.51 37.90 3.92
CA LEU A 437 -11.49 38.45 3.03
C LEU A 437 -11.58 39.98 3.00
N ASP A 438 -10.44 40.66 3.12
CA ASP A 438 -10.41 42.12 3.11
C ASP A 438 -10.57 42.64 1.66
N LEU A 439 -11.72 43.20 1.30
CA LEU A 439 -11.89 43.93 0.03
C LEU A 439 -11.79 45.43 0.28
N VAL A 440 -10.75 46.06 -0.26
CA VAL A 440 -10.42 47.46 0.02
C VAL A 440 -10.51 48.31 -1.23
N ASP A 441 -11.41 49.28 -1.21
CA ASP A 441 -11.50 50.33 -2.23
C ASP A 441 -10.84 51.61 -1.74
N PHE A 442 -9.56 51.78 -2.09
CA PHE A 442 -8.83 53.01 -1.79
C PHE A 442 -9.11 54.14 -2.80
N GLN A 443 -9.75 53.83 -3.94
CA GLN A 443 -10.07 54.83 -4.96
C GLN A 443 -11.30 55.64 -4.59
N HIS A 444 -12.20 55.12 -3.77
CA HIS A 444 -13.38 55.84 -3.29
C HIS A 444 -13.38 56.14 -1.77
N ASP A 445 -12.32 55.78 -1.05
CA ASP A 445 -12.11 56.14 0.36
C ASP A 445 -11.07 57.27 0.51
N ASP A 446 -11.55 58.49 0.76
CA ASP A 446 -10.69 59.68 0.90
C ASP A 446 -9.73 59.60 2.09
N ALA A 447 -10.13 58.97 3.19
CA ALA A 447 -9.31 58.85 4.39
C ALA A 447 -8.17 57.84 4.20
N LEU A 448 -8.45 56.69 3.54
CA LEU A 448 -7.41 55.74 3.15
C LEU A 448 -6.46 56.33 2.11
N ARG A 449 -6.98 57.11 1.15
CA ARG A 449 -6.16 57.73 0.12
C ARG A 449 -5.17 58.74 0.68
N GLU A 450 -5.62 59.60 1.60
CA GLU A 450 -4.75 60.55 2.31
C GLU A 450 -3.68 59.83 3.13
N LYS A 451 -4.09 58.81 3.91
CA LYS A 451 -3.17 57.98 4.70
C LYS A 451 -2.11 57.28 3.83
N TYR A 452 -2.50 56.70 2.70
CA TYR A 452 -1.57 56.05 1.78
C TYR A 452 -0.66 57.05 1.07
N ALA A 453 -1.16 58.23 0.71
CA ALA A 453 -0.37 59.29 0.11
C ALA A 453 0.73 59.79 1.08
N ASP A 454 0.36 60.09 2.32
CA ASP A 454 1.31 60.52 3.36
C ASP A 454 2.39 59.46 3.62
N GLU A 455 1.98 58.19 3.73
CA GLU A 455 2.90 57.09 3.96
C GLU A 455 3.82 56.86 2.75
N TYR A 456 3.29 56.99 1.53
CA TYR A 456 4.09 56.88 0.30
C TYR A 456 5.13 58.00 0.20
N VAL A 457 4.77 59.25 0.54
CA VAL A 457 5.70 60.38 0.64
C VAL A 457 6.77 60.10 1.68
N ARG A 458 6.39 59.61 2.87
CA ARG A 458 7.33 59.24 3.94
C ARG A 458 8.34 58.21 3.46
N LEU A 459 7.88 57.12 2.83
CA LEU A 459 8.72 56.02 2.32
C LEU A 459 9.62 56.47 1.15
N ARG A 460 9.17 57.44 0.34
CA ARG A 460 9.93 57.96 -0.82
C ARG A 460 10.72 59.23 -0.55
N SER A 461 10.70 59.77 0.67
CA SER A 461 11.42 60.98 1.07
C SER A 461 12.92 60.98 0.71
N HIS A 462 13.55 59.80 0.61
CA HIS A 462 14.94 59.65 0.18
C HIS A 462 15.18 59.81 -1.34
N LYS A 463 14.15 59.75 -2.17
CA LYS A 463 14.24 59.82 -3.64
C LYS A 463 13.86 61.19 -4.24
N GLY A 464 13.58 62.19 -3.40
CA GLY A 464 13.10 63.51 -3.82
C GLY A 464 11.59 63.53 -3.93
#